data_AF-A0A9X0WPH4-F1
#
_entry.id   AF-A0A9X0WPH4-F1
#
_cell.length_a   1.000
_cell.length_b   1.000
_cell.length_c   1.000
_cell.angle_alpha   90.00
_cell.angle_beta   90.00
_cell.angle_gamma   90.00
#
_symmetry.space_group_name_H-M   'P 1'
#
loop_
_entity.id
_entity.type
_entity.pdbx_description
1 polymer ?
#
loop_
_entity_poly.entity_id
_entity_poly.type
_entity_poly.pdbx_seq_one_letter_code
_entity_poly.pdbx_strand_id
1 'polypeptide(L)'
;MQISNAEWRIMKIIWMEGKQTSTDLIAVLSERFDWSKSTIKTLLTRLVEKGCLTREKSGKAFVYSALLKQDQSLDLVVEEVKDKVCSKRIVQVLENLIQESDFTLADLNQLQQVLEEKKAEAVETVPCNCM
;
A
#
# COMPACT_ATOMS: atom_id res chain seq x y z
N MET A 1 -9.95 6.53 2.47
CA MET A 1 -9.45 6.82 1.10
C MET A 1 -9.06 5.51 0.46
N GLN A 2 -9.45 5.20 -0.78
CA GLN A 2 -9.19 3.90 -1.40
C GLN A 2 -8.18 4.05 -2.56
N ILE A 3 -7.08 3.30 -2.51
CA ILE A 3 -6.05 3.23 -3.56
C ILE A 3 -6.19 1.87 -4.24
N SER A 4 -6.42 1.86 -5.55
CA SER A 4 -6.55 0.63 -6.32
C SER A 4 -5.20 -0.06 -6.51
N ASN A 5 -5.20 -1.36 -6.83
CA ASN A 5 -3.97 -2.12 -7.10
C ASN A 5 -3.09 -1.47 -8.19
N ALA A 6 -3.71 -0.88 -9.21
CA ALA A 6 -2.98 -0.20 -10.27
C ALA A 6 -2.31 1.08 -9.77
N GLU A 7 -3.02 1.87 -8.95
CA GLU A 7 -2.48 3.08 -8.32
C GLU A 7 -1.36 2.74 -7.32
N TRP A 8 -1.50 1.66 -6.57
CA TRP A 8 -0.46 1.14 -5.66
C TRP A 8 0.85 0.82 -6.37
N ARG A 9 0.80 0.26 -7.58
CA ARG A 9 2.00 -0.02 -8.39
C ARG A 9 2.75 1.27 -8.75
N ILE A 10 2.02 2.34 -9.07
CA ILE A 10 2.63 3.65 -9.35
C ILE A 10 3.26 4.23 -8.08
N MET A 11 2.56 4.17 -6.95
CA MET A 11 3.07 4.64 -5.66
C MET A 11 4.37 3.94 -5.27
N LYS A 12 4.45 2.60 -5.43
CA LYS A 12 5.65 1.82 -5.15
C LYS A 12 6.88 2.28 -5.95
N ILE A 13 6.71 2.61 -7.22
CA ILE A 13 7.80 3.13 -8.06
C ILE A 13 8.26 4.49 -7.54
N ILE A 14 7.33 5.41 -7.26
CA ILE A 14 7.65 6.76 -6.78
C ILE A 14 8.28 6.75 -5.37
N TRP A 15 7.88 5.84 -4.48
CA TRP A 15 8.53 5.69 -3.18
C TRP A 15 9.95 5.15 -3.29
N MET A 16 10.19 4.21 -4.21
CA MET A 16 11.51 3.59 -4.40
C MET A 16 12.48 4.51 -5.14
N GLU A 17 12.02 5.15 -6.22
CA GLU A 17 12.88 5.92 -7.14
C GLU A 17 12.80 7.43 -6.90
N GLY A 18 11.95 7.88 -5.97
CA GLY A 18 11.76 9.29 -5.64
C GLY A 18 10.93 10.04 -6.68
N LYS A 19 11.29 11.31 -6.93
CA LYS A 19 10.55 12.17 -7.87
C LYS A 19 10.68 11.64 -9.29
N GLN A 20 9.57 11.47 -10.00
CA GLN A 20 9.54 10.87 -11.34
C GLN A 20 8.79 11.75 -12.35
N THR A 21 9.24 11.77 -13.61
CA THR A 21 8.47 12.46 -14.66
C THR A 21 7.34 11.58 -15.19
N SER A 22 6.33 12.20 -15.82
CA SER A 22 5.30 11.42 -16.54
C SER A 22 5.90 10.54 -17.63
N THR A 23 7.00 10.95 -18.27
CA THR A 23 7.65 10.18 -19.35
C THR A 23 8.31 8.92 -18.79
N ASP A 24 9.03 9.04 -17.68
CA ASP A 24 9.74 7.93 -17.06
C ASP A 24 8.76 6.90 -16.51
N LEU A 25 7.73 7.36 -15.80
CA LEU A 25 6.66 6.49 -15.32
C LEU A 25 5.95 5.79 -16.48
N ILE A 26 5.71 6.48 -17.60
CA ILE A 26 5.11 5.85 -18.78
C ILE A 26 6.00 4.75 -19.33
N ALA A 27 7.31 5.00 -19.48
CA ALA A 27 8.24 4.01 -20.00
C ALA A 27 8.25 2.74 -19.13
N VAL A 28 8.44 2.90 -17.81
CA VAL A 28 8.53 1.78 -16.87
C VAL A 28 7.20 1.00 -16.76
N LEU A 29 6.08 1.72 -16.65
CA LEU A 29 4.77 1.08 -16.45
C LEU A 29 4.23 0.43 -17.73
N SER A 30 4.48 1.01 -18.90
CA SER A 30 4.12 0.37 -20.17
C SER A 30 4.93 -0.91 -20.39
N GLU A 31 6.23 -0.90 -20.07
CA GLU A 31 7.08 -2.10 -20.21
C GLU A 31 6.69 -3.21 -19.23
N ARG A 32 6.47 -2.88 -17.95
CA ARG A 32 6.22 -3.89 -16.91
C ARG A 32 4.79 -4.41 -16.84
N PHE A 33 3.81 -3.61 -17.24
CA PHE A 33 2.38 -3.92 -17.03
C PHE A 33 1.52 -3.80 -18.30
N ASP A 34 2.12 -3.51 -19.45
CA ASP A 34 1.44 -3.30 -20.75
C ASP A 34 0.31 -2.25 -20.69
N TRP A 35 0.51 -1.22 -19.87
CA TRP A 35 -0.46 -0.14 -19.73
C TRP A 35 -0.27 0.92 -20.81
N SER A 36 -1.39 1.37 -21.38
CA SER A 36 -1.39 2.49 -22.32
C SER A 36 -0.99 3.80 -21.64
N LYS A 37 -0.42 4.73 -22.43
CA LYS A 37 -0.06 6.07 -21.94
C LYS A 37 -1.25 6.83 -21.36
N SER A 38 -2.46 6.65 -21.92
CA SER A 38 -3.68 7.29 -21.42
C SER A 38 -4.08 6.71 -20.06
N THR A 39 -4.05 5.38 -19.91
CA THR A 39 -4.32 4.71 -18.63
C THR A 39 -3.41 5.24 -17.52
N ILE A 40 -2.10 5.30 -17.77
CA ILE A 40 -1.11 5.78 -16.80
C ILE A 40 -1.39 7.24 -16.41
N LYS A 41 -1.67 8.11 -17.38
CA LYS A 41 -2.04 9.52 -17.12
C LYS A 41 -3.31 9.62 -16.28
N THR A 42 -4.33 8.80 -16.54
CA THR A 42 -5.55 8.79 -15.74
C THR A 42 -5.28 8.37 -14.30
N LEU A 43 -4.48 7.32 -14.09
CA LEU A 43 -4.11 6.87 -12.74
C LEU A 43 -3.31 7.94 -11.97
N LEU A 44 -2.36 8.61 -12.64
CA LEU A 44 -1.60 9.73 -12.06
C LEU A 44 -2.50 10.89 -11.65
N THR A 45 -3.45 11.28 -12.49
CA THR A 45 -4.41 12.33 -12.16
C THR A 45 -5.26 11.95 -10.95
N ARG A 46 -5.79 10.72 -10.89
CA ARG A 46 -6.56 10.22 -9.74
C ARG A 46 -5.75 10.21 -8.46
N LEU A 47 -4.48 9.80 -8.52
CA LEU A 47 -3.57 9.82 -7.37
C LEU A 47 -3.30 11.24 -6.86
N VAL A 48 -3.21 12.22 -7.76
CA VAL A 48 -3.10 13.63 -7.37
C VAL A 48 -4.40 14.16 -6.75
N GLU A 49 -5.56 13.84 -7.34
CA GLU A 49 -6.88 14.21 -6.80
C GLU A 49 -7.14 13.61 -5.42
N LYS A 50 -6.65 12.39 -5.17
CA LYS A 50 -6.70 11.73 -3.86
C LYS A 50 -5.68 12.28 -2.86
N GLY A 51 -4.80 13.20 -3.26
CA GLY A 51 -3.73 13.71 -2.39
C GLY A 51 -2.65 12.68 -2.07
N CYS A 52 -2.55 11.60 -2.84
CA CYS A 52 -1.48 10.61 -2.68
C CYS A 52 -0.16 11.08 -3.33
N LEU A 53 -0.29 11.81 -4.45
CA LEU A 53 0.83 12.42 -5.17
C LEU A 53 0.63 13.93 -5.27
N THR A 54 1.73 14.65 -5.40
CA THR A 54 1.74 16.02 -5.93
C THR A 54 2.38 16.04 -7.31
N ARG A 55 2.08 17.07 -8.10
CA ARG A 55 2.73 17.31 -9.39
C ARG A 55 3.21 18.75 -9.49
N GLU A 56 4.41 18.92 -10.00
CA GLU A 56 5.02 20.23 -10.29
C GLU A 56 5.37 20.32 -11.77
N LYS A 57 5.19 21.49 -12.36
CA LYS A 57 5.57 21.73 -13.76
C LYS A 57 7.06 22.03 -13.81
N SER A 58 7.81 21.20 -14.54
CA SER A 58 9.24 21.41 -14.80
C SER A 58 9.45 21.53 -16.31
N GLY A 59 9.55 22.78 -16.79
CA GLY A 59 9.61 23.09 -18.22
C GLY A 59 8.38 22.59 -18.99
N LYS A 60 8.59 21.61 -19.88
CA LYS A 60 7.53 20.97 -20.69
C LYS A 60 6.95 19.70 -20.05
N ALA A 61 7.51 19.22 -18.93
CA ALA A 61 7.10 18.00 -18.27
C ALA A 61 6.43 18.27 -16.91
N PHE A 62 5.71 17.26 -16.42
CA PHE A 62 5.24 17.22 -15.03
C PHE A 62 6.12 16.23 -14.26
N VAL A 63 6.58 16.66 -13.09
CA VAL A 63 7.29 15.85 -12.11
C VAL A 63 6.33 15.50 -11.00
N TYR A 64 6.23 14.22 -10.68
CA TYR A 64 5.38 13.67 -9.64
C TYR A 64 6.23 13.27 -8.43
N SER A 65 5.70 13.51 -7.23
CA SER A 65 6.32 13.05 -5.99
C SER A 65 5.28 12.60 -4.98
N ALA A 66 5.66 11.64 -4.13
CA ALA A 66 4.78 11.14 -3.08
C ALA A 66 4.44 12.24 -2.07
N LEU A 67 3.15 12.45 -1.85
CA LEU A 67 2.63 13.26 -0.75
C LEU A 67 2.26 12.36 0.44
N LEU A 68 1.70 11.18 0.14
CA LEU A 68 1.49 10.12 1.12
C LEU A 68 2.81 9.38 1.36
N LYS A 69 3.29 9.37 2.62
CA LYS A 69 4.51 8.62 2.99
C LYS A 69 4.23 7.12 2.96
N GLN A 70 5.26 6.32 2.68
CA GLN A 70 5.16 4.86 2.69
C GLN A 70 4.68 4.34 4.06
N ASP A 71 5.14 4.92 5.17
CA ASP A 71 4.70 4.52 6.52
C ASP A 71 3.20 4.79 6.73
N GLN A 72 2.70 5.94 6.26
CA GLN A 72 1.27 6.26 6.30
C GLN A 72 0.43 5.35 5.40
N SER A 73 1.06 4.74 4.39
CA SER A 73 0.39 3.79 3.50
C SER A 73 0.14 2.44 4.19
N LEU A 74 0.95 2.07 5.19
CA LEU A 74 0.73 0.85 5.97
C LEU A 74 -0.57 0.95 6.78
N ASP A 75 -0.83 2.09 7.41
CA ASP A 75 -2.07 2.33 8.16
C ASP A 75 -3.31 2.16 7.27
N LEU A 76 -3.25 2.65 6.02
CA LEU A 76 -4.33 2.46 5.05
C LEU A 76 -4.55 0.98 4.70
N VAL A 77 -3.50 0.19 4.57
CA VAL A 77 -3.61 -1.26 4.32
C VAL A 77 -4.22 -1.97 5.53
N VAL A 78 -3.80 -1.59 6.75
CA VAL A 78 -4.37 -2.14 7.99
C VAL A 78 -5.85 -1.81 8.11
N GLU A 79 -6.26 -0.57 7.81
CA GLU A 79 -7.67 -0.17 7.76
C GLU A 79 -8.45 -0.97 6.69
N GLU A 80 -7.89 -1.12 5.49
CA GLU A 80 -8.52 -1.87 4.41
C GLU A 80 -8.71 -3.36 4.77
N VAL A 81 -7.74 -3.97 5.46
CA VAL A 81 -7.87 -5.33 5.98
C VAL A 81 -8.97 -5.40 7.04
N LYS A 82 -9.04 -4.44 7.97
CA LYS A 82 -10.10 -4.40 8.99
C LYS A 82 -11.50 -4.25 8.37
N ASP A 83 -11.62 -3.46 7.32
CA ASP A 83 -12.90 -3.24 6.62
C ASP A 83 -13.32 -4.43 5.77
N LYS A 84 -12.38 -5.10 5.09
CA LYS A 84 -12.67 -6.19 4.13
C LYS A 84 -12.72 -7.57 4.76
N VAL A 85 -12.08 -7.77 5.91
CA VAL A 85 -11.92 -9.09 6.54
C VAL A 85 -12.84 -9.20 7.75
N CYS A 86 -13.57 -10.32 7.81
CA CYS A 86 -14.30 -10.69 9.01
C CYS A 86 -13.34 -10.75 10.21
N SER A 87 -13.70 -10.10 11.31
CA SER A 87 -12.96 -10.13 12.58
C SER A 87 -12.61 -11.55 13.05
N LYS A 88 -13.47 -12.55 12.77
CA LYS A 88 -13.23 -13.96 13.10
C LYS A 88 -12.18 -14.66 12.21
N ARG A 89 -11.78 -14.05 11.10
CA ARG A 89 -10.83 -14.60 10.12
C ARG A 89 -9.47 -13.91 10.12
N ILE A 90 -9.27 -12.92 10.99
CA ILE A 90 -8.02 -12.14 11.02
C ILE A 90 -6.78 -13.03 11.27
N VAL A 91 -6.92 -14.07 12.10
CA VAL A 91 -5.83 -15.02 12.38
C VAL A 91 -5.40 -15.74 11.11
N GLN A 92 -6.34 -16.22 10.29
CA GLN A 92 -6.02 -16.90 9.02
C GLN A 92 -5.30 -15.97 8.03
N VAL A 93 -5.68 -14.70 8.00
CA VAL A 93 -4.99 -13.70 7.16
C VAL A 93 -3.55 -13.51 7.61
N LEU A 94 -3.32 -13.38 8.92
CA LEU A 94 -1.97 -13.25 9.48
C LEU A 94 -1.12 -14.51 9.24
N GLU A 95 -1.70 -15.70 9.43
CA GLU A 95 -1.02 -16.98 9.16
C GLU A 95 -0.54 -17.08 7.71
N ASN A 96 -1.42 -16.76 6.75
CA ASN A 96 -1.06 -16.78 5.33
C ASN A 96 0.04 -15.76 5.01
N LEU A 97 -0.05 -14.54 5.56
CA LEU A 97 0.97 -13.50 5.34
C LEU A 97 2.34 -13.90 5.90
N ILE A 98 2.37 -14.57 7.06
CA ILE A 98 3.61 -15.08 7.66
C ILE A 98 4.21 -16.21 6.80
N GLN A 99 3.37 -17.08 6.21
CA GLN A 99 3.85 -18.17 5.37
C GLN A 99 4.33 -17.72 3.99
N GLU A 100 3.75 -16.66 3.44
CA GLU A 100 4.06 -16.15 2.10
C GLU A 100 5.21 -15.12 2.07
N SER A 101 5.70 -14.68 3.23
CA SER A 101 6.72 -13.64 3.33
C SER A 101 8.02 -14.16 3.94
N ASP A 102 9.15 -13.59 3.50
CA ASP A 102 10.44 -13.82 4.12
C ASP A 102 10.59 -12.96 5.37
N PHE A 103 11.16 -13.54 6.44
CA PHE A 103 11.46 -12.84 7.69
C PHE A 103 12.88 -13.11 8.16
N THR A 104 13.51 -12.11 8.75
CA THR A 104 14.70 -12.33 9.56
C THR A 104 14.30 -12.88 10.93
N LEU A 105 15.26 -13.48 11.64
CA LEU A 105 15.05 -13.89 13.04
C LEU A 105 14.70 -12.70 13.94
N ALA A 106 15.25 -11.52 13.65
CA ALA A 106 14.93 -10.31 14.40
C ALA A 106 13.46 -9.89 14.21
N ASP A 107 12.95 -9.98 12.98
CA ASP A 107 11.54 -9.68 12.67
C ASP A 107 10.60 -10.64 13.40
N LEU A 108 10.91 -11.94 13.39
CA LEU A 108 10.11 -12.95 14.09
C LEU A 108 10.11 -12.72 15.62
N ASN A 109 11.26 -12.37 16.20
CA ASN A 109 11.34 -12.04 17.63
C ASN A 109 10.51 -10.80 17.97
N GLN A 110 10.55 -9.77 17.12
CA GLN A 110 9.71 -8.58 17.28
C GLN A 110 8.23 -8.93 17.22
N LEU A 111 7.81 -9.76 16.27
CA LEU A 111 6.41 -10.22 16.17
C LEU A 111 5.98 -11.03 17.41
N GLN A 112 6.84 -11.89 17.93
CA GLN A 112 6.58 -12.63 19.16
C GLN A 112 6.38 -11.69 20.36
N GLN A 113 7.18 -10.63 20.48
CA GLN A 113 7.02 -9.64 21.53
C GLN A 113 5.65 -8.96 21.45
N VAL A 114 5.24 -8.51 20.25
CA VAL A 114 3.93 -7.90 20.04
C VAL A 114 2.78 -8.84 20.42
N LEU A 115 2.89 -10.13 20.08
CA LEU A 115 1.90 -11.13 20.46
C LEU A 115 1.84 -11.34 21.98
N GLU A 116 2.98 -11.34 22.66
CA GLU A 116 3.03 -11.47 24.11
C GLU A 116 2.36 -10.29 24.83
N GLU A 117 2.68 -9.06 24.39
CA GLU A 117 2.03 -7.85 24.89
C GLU A 117 0.51 -7.90 24.67
N LYS A 118 0.06 -8.40 23.51
CA LYS A 118 -1.37 -8.46 23.18
C LYS A 118 -2.15 -9.48 24.03
N LYS A 119 -1.52 -10.51 24.57
CA LYS A 119 -2.19 -11.52 25.41
C LYS A 119 -2.84 -10.91 26.65
N ALA A 120 -2.29 -9.83 27.19
CA ALA A 120 -2.87 -9.13 28.34
C ALA A 120 -4.24 -8.50 28.05
N GLU A 121 -4.54 -8.23 26.77
CA GLU A 121 -5.79 -7.63 26.31
C GLU A 121 -6.69 -8.64 25.57
N ALA A 122 -6.38 -9.94 25.66
CA ALA A 122 -7.10 -10.96 24.94
C ALA A 122 -8.55 -11.07 25.44
N VAL A 123 -9.48 -11.14 24.50
CA VAL A 123 -10.91 -11.36 24.78
C VAL A 123 -11.23 -12.84 24.63
N GLU A 124 -12.18 -13.36 25.41
CA GLU A 124 -12.61 -14.76 25.34
C GLU A 124 -13.24 -15.12 23.99
N THR A 125 -13.96 -14.18 23.38
CA THR A 125 -14.60 -14.38 22.06
C THR A 125 -14.53 -13.11 21.21
N VAL A 126 -14.29 -13.30 19.91
CA VAL A 126 -14.32 -12.22 18.91
C VAL A 126 -15.68 -12.24 18.20
N PRO A 127 -16.51 -11.18 18.32
CA PRO A 127 -17.79 -11.11 17.61
C PRO A 127 -17.56 -10.92 16.11
N CYS A 128 -18.45 -11.48 15.29
CA CYS A 128 -18.43 -11.28 13.84
C CYS A 128 -18.89 -9.85 13.49
N ASN A 129 -18.24 -9.21 12.51
CA ASN A 129 -18.56 -7.87 12.02
C ASN A 129 -19.01 -7.84 10.54
N CYS A 130 -19.48 -8.97 9.99
CA CYS A 130 -19.89 -9.05 8.58
C CYS A 130 -21.31 -8.54 8.27
N MET A 131 -22.02 -8.01 9.27
CA MET A 131 -23.39 -7.49 9.16
C MET A 131 -23.41 -6.01 9.51
#